data_AF-S4PT23-F1
#
_entry.id   AF-S4PT23-F1
#
_cell.length_a   1.000
_cell.length_b   1.000
_cell.length_c   1.000
_cell.angle_alpha   90.00
_cell.angle_beta   90.00
_cell.angle_gamma   90.00
#
_symmetry.space_group_name_H-M   'P 1'
#
loop_
_entity.id
_entity.type
_entity.pdbx_description
1 polymer ?
#
loop_
_entity_poly.entity_id
_entity_poly.type
_entity_poly.pdbx_seq_one_letter_code
_entity_poly.pdbx_strand_id
1 'polypeptide(L)'
;MSRSLCSLVCKWNYECSITGQRGWNLDFLKKIGLDDLAANNFDKIGNKVLMPGEHCGGLTKQAADSLGLIPETPVATSIIDAHAGGLGMIGVCGENIDSDMSTRLSLICGTSTCHMAVYIKPVMVKGVWG
;
A
#
# COMPACT_ATOMS: atom_id res chain seq x y z
N MET A 1 -8.18 -13.84 4.36
CA MET A 1 -6.78 -13.39 4.08
C MET A 1 -6.76 -11.87 4.10
N SER A 2 -5.72 -11.20 4.63
CA SER A 2 -5.66 -9.74 4.61
C SER A 2 -5.17 -9.20 3.26
N ARG A 3 -5.38 -7.89 3.03
CA ARG A 3 -4.86 -7.12 1.90
C ARG A 3 -4.11 -5.89 2.39
N SER A 4 -3.14 -5.44 1.60
CA SER A 4 -2.37 -4.23 1.89
C SER A 4 -3.15 -2.97 1.49
N LEU A 5 -3.22 -2.00 2.40
CA LEU A 5 -3.77 -0.68 2.11
C LEU A 5 -3.08 -0.02 0.91
N CYS A 6 -1.75 -0.19 0.76
CA CYS A 6 -0.99 0.35 -0.37
C CYS A 6 -1.53 -0.17 -1.70
N SER A 7 -1.70 -1.49 -1.85
CA SER A 7 -2.24 -2.05 -3.09
C SER A 7 -3.66 -1.61 -3.35
N LEU A 8 -4.50 -1.61 -2.31
CA LEU A 8 -5.92 -1.35 -2.46
C LEU A 8 -6.22 0.12 -2.81
N VAL A 9 -5.61 1.07 -2.11
CA VAL A 9 -5.79 2.51 -2.39
C VAL A 9 -5.23 2.86 -3.77
N CYS A 10 -4.02 2.39 -4.09
CA CYS A 10 -3.34 2.82 -5.31
C CYS A 10 -3.89 2.18 -6.60
N LYS A 11 -4.55 1.02 -6.51
CA LYS A 11 -4.90 0.22 -7.70
C LYS A 11 -6.32 -0.33 -7.72
N TRP A 12 -7.05 -0.29 -6.61
CA TRP A 12 -8.38 -0.91 -6.52
C TRP A 12 -9.49 0.06 -6.11
N ASN A 13 -9.21 1.36 -5.97
CA ASN A 13 -10.19 2.36 -5.54
C ASN A 13 -10.78 2.07 -4.15
N TYR A 14 -9.97 1.49 -3.26
CA TYR A 14 -10.32 1.43 -1.85
C TYR A 14 -10.15 2.81 -1.25
N GLU A 15 -11.19 3.31 -0.57
CA GLU A 15 -11.18 4.64 -0.01
C GLU A 15 -10.55 4.60 1.38
N CYS A 16 -9.60 5.51 1.62
CA CYS A 16 -8.98 5.71 2.93
C CYS A 16 -8.69 7.19 3.11
N SER A 17 -9.42 7.86 3.99
CA SER A 17 -9.25 9.29 4.26
C SER A 17 -8.83 9.56 5.71
N ILE A 18 -8.18 10.70 5.92
CA ILE A 18 -7.92 11.29 7.25
C ILE A 18 -9.21 11.64 8.01
N THR A 19 -10.35 11.75 7.33
CA THR A 19 -11.66 12.02 7.95
C THR A 19 -12.38 10.75 8.41
N GLY A 20 -11.75 9.58 8.28
CA GLY A 20 -12.24 8.30 8.82
C GLY A 20 -13.02 7.45 7.82
N GLN A 21 -13.17 7.87 6.55
CA GLN A 21 -13.74 7.00 5.52
C GLN A 21 -12.71 5.92 5.19
N ARG A 22 -13.06 4.65 5.45
CA ARG A 22 -12.20 3.50 5.18
C ARG A 22 -13.05 2.34 4.66
N GLY A 23 -12.97 2.01 3.38
CA GLY A 23 -13.78 0.94 2.82
C GLY A 23 -13.85 0.90 1.30
N TRP A 24 -14.57 -0.12 0.82
CA TRP A 24 -14.95 -0.24 -0.58
C TRP A 24 -16.15 0.66 -0.88
N ASN A 25 -16.09 1.40 -2.00
CA ASN A 25 -17.20 2.20 -2.47
C ASN A 25 -18.20 1.31 -3.25
N LEU A 26 -19.23 0.83 -2.56
CA LEU A 26 -20.25 -0.04 -3.16
C LEU A 26 -21.02 0.65 -4.30
N ASP A 27 -21.32 1.94 -4.16
CA ASP A 27 -22.07 2.69 -5.16
C ASP A 27 -21.24 2.83 -6.45
N PHE A 28 -19.94 3.05 -6.33
CA PHE A 28 -19.01 3.01 -7.46
C PHE A 28 -18.99 1.63 -8.13
N LEU A 29 -18.82 0.55 -7.35
CA LEU A 29 -18.82 -0.82 -7.90
C LEU A 29 -20.10 -1.14 -8.66
N LYS A 30 -21.27 -0.80 -8.10
CA LYS A 30 -22.57 -0.93 -8.78
C LYS A 30 -22.62 -0.12 -10.08
N LYS A 31 -22.15 1.12 -10.04
CA LYS A 31 -22.16 2.02 -11.21
C LYS A 31 -21.33 1.48 -12.37
N ILE A 32 -20.26 0.75 -12.09
CA ILE A 32 -19.40 0.14 -13.12
C ILE A 32 -19.74 -1.33 -13.41
N GLY A 33 -20.79 -1.88 -12.82
CA GLY A 33 -21.24 -3.25 -13.05
C GLY A 33 -20.37 -4.34 -12.40
N LEU A 34 -19.70 -4.03 -11.29
CA LEU A 34 -18.85 -4.94 -10.51
C LEU A 34 -19.36 -5.15 -9.07
N ASP A 35 -20.66 -5.04 -8.85
CA ASP A 35 -21.28 -5.21 -7.53
C ASP A 35 -21.20 -6.65 -7.01
N ASP A 36 -20.96 -7.63 -7.89
CA ASP A 36 -20.71 -9.02 -7.52
C ASP A 36 -19.42 -9.19 -6.67
N LEU A 37 -18.49 -8.22 -6.72
CA LEU A 37 -17.30 -8.19 -5.89
C LEU A 37 -17.61 -7.86 -4.43
N ALA A 38 -18.77 -7.26 -4.14
CA ALA A 38 -19.22 -6.96 -2.79
C ALA A 38 -19.85 -8.15 -2.06
N ALA A 39 -20.19 -9.21 -2.79
CA ALA A 39 -20.78 -10.42 -2.22
C ALA A 39 -19.91 -11.02 -1.11
N ASN A 40 -20.56 -11.68 -0.15
CA ASN A 40 -19.91 -12.33 1.01
C ASN A 40 -18.98 -11.38 1.77
N ASN A 41 -19.40 -10.12 1.95
CA ASN A 41 -18.60 -9.08 2.60
C ASN A 41 -17.23 -8.94 1.91
N PHE A 42 -17.22 -8.65 0.61
CA PHE A 42 -16.01 -8.38 -0.18
C PHE A 42 -14.91 -9.46 -0.17
N ASP A 43 -15.23 -10.73 0.12
CA ASP A 43 -14.22 -11.77 0.33
C ASP A 43 -13.27 -11.97 -0.88
N LYS A 44 -13.79 -11.83 -2.11
CA LYS A 44 -13.01 -11.93 -3.36
C LYS A 44 -11.88 -10.90 -3.43
N ILE A 45 -12.16 -9.66 -3.02
CA ILE A 45 -11.24 -8.52 -3.16
C ILE A 45 -10.56 -8.14 -1.82
N GLY A 46 -11.04 -8.70 -0.71
CA GLY A 46 -10.50 -8.58 0.63
C GLY A 46 -11.33 -7.68 1.52
N ASN A 47 -11.63 -8.17 2.72
CA ASN A 47 -12.42 -7.48 3.74
C ASN A 47 -11.66 -7.19 5.03
N LYS A 48 -10.42 -7.68 5.12
CA LYS A 48 -9.47 -7.34 6.16
C LYS A 48 -8.31 -6.58 5.52
N VAL A 49 -8.17 -5.30 5.83
CA VAL A 49 -7.13 -4.43 5.27
C VAL A 49 -6.14 -4.06 6.37
N LEU A 50 -4.86 -4.30 6.11
CA LEU A 50 -3.75 -4.01 7.01
C LEU A 50 -2.85 -2.93 6.39
N MET A 51 -2.17 -2.15 7.23
CA MET A 51 -1.16 -1.18 6.81
C MET A 51 0.09 -1.91 6.30
N PRO A 52 0.82 -1.37 5.30
CA PRO A 52 2.15 -1.87 4.96
C PRO A 52 3.04 -1.97 6.21
N GLY A 53 3.74 -3.10 6.38
CA GLY A 53 4.57 -3.34 7.56
C GLY A 53 3.87 -4.03 8.73
N GLU A 54 2.53 -4.02 8.80
CA GLU A 54 1.81 -4.74 9.87
C GLU A 54 2.00 -6.26 9.74
N HIS A 55 2.23 -6.93 10.86
CA HIS A 55 2.37 -8.39 10.91
C HIS A 55 1.10 -9.09 10.40
N CYS A 56 1.25 -9.92 9.36
CA CYS A 56 0.13 -10.63 8.72
C CYS A 56 0.16 -12.15 8.96
N GLY A 57 1.06 -12.62 9.83
CA GLY A 57 1.30 -14.03 10.15
C GLY A 57 2.78 -14.39 9.98
N GLY A 58 3.12 -15.63 10.33
CA GLY A 58 4.45 -16.17 10.11
C GLY A 58 4.56 -16.95 8.79
N LEU A 59 5.79 -17.20 8.34
CA LEU A 59 6.03 -18.14 7.24
C LEU A 59 5.44 -19.50 7.61
N THR A 60 4.60 -20.04 6.72
CA THR A 60 4.14 -21.42 6.85
C THR A 60 5.34 -22.36 6.76
N LYS A 61 5.23 -23.55 7.35
CA LYS A 61 6.29 -24.57 7.26
C LYS A 61 6.74 -24.80 5.81
N GLN A 62 5.79 -24.95 4.89
CA GLN A 62 6.07 -25.14 3.47
C GLN A 62 6.85 -23.97 2.84
N ALA A 63 6.46 -22.73 3.15
CA ALA A 63 7.15 -21.55 2.62
C ALA A 63 8.55 -21.41 3.21
N ALA A 64 8.70 -21.66 4.52
CA ALA A 64 9.98 -21.65 5.21
C ALA A 64 10.95 -22.70 4.64
N ASP A 65 10.50 -23.95 4.45
CA ASP A 65 11.29 -25.02 3.85
C ASP A 65 11.75 -24.67 2.42
N SER A 66 10.87 -24.04 1.63
CA SER A 66 11.18 -23.65 0.24
C SER A 66 12.18 -22.49 0.14
N LEU A 67 12.21 -21.62 1.15
CA LEU A 67 13.08 -20.44 1.20
C LEU A 67 14.37 -20.67 2.01
N GLY A 68 14.50 -21.82 2.68
CA GLY A 68 15.60 -22.09 3.61
C GLY A 68 15.55 -21.21 4.87
N LEU A 69 14.34 -20.85 5.32
CA LEU A 69 14.09 -20.00 6.49
C LEU A 69 13.43 -20.79 7.62
N ILE A 70 13.22 -20.14 8.76
CA ILE A 70 12.59 -20.74 9.95
C ILE A 70 11.06 -20.59 9.84
N PRO A 71 10.25 -21.63 10.07
CA PRO A 71 8.80 -21.50 10.21
C PRO A 71 8.42 -20.46 11.26
N GLU A 72 7.26 -19.82 11.09
CA GLU A 72 6.79 -18.73 11.96
C GLU A 72 7.64 -17.44 11.92
N THR A 73 8.65 -17.33 11.03
CA THR A 73 9.34 -16.06 10.79
C THR A 73 8.30 -14.98 10.44
N PRO A 74 8.25 -13.84 11.16
CA PRO A 74 7.23 -12.82 10.97
C PRO A 74 7.19 -12.28 9.54
N VAL A 75 5.99 -12.20 8.96
CA VAL A 75 5.76 -11.65 7.63
C VAL A 75 4.97 -10.35 7.76
N ALA A 76 5.47 -9.30 7.10
CA ALA A 76 4.78 -8.03 7.00
C ALA A 76 3.74 -8.03 5.88
N THR A 77 2.67 -7.26 6.06
CA THR A 77 1.70 -6.95 5.02
C THR A 77 2.42 -6.29 3.84
N SER A 78 2.06 -6.70 2.62
CA SER A 78 2.75 -6.34 1.39
C SER A 78 2.77 -4.83 1.10
N ILE A 79 3.63 -4.43 0.16
CA ILE A 79 3.76 -3.07 -0.37
C ILE A 79 4.09 -3.16 -1.87
N ILE A 80 3.66 -2.20 -2.67
CA ILE A 80 4.02 -2.11 -4.10
C ILE A 80 5.52 -1.76 -4.21
N ASP A 81 6.22 -2.28 -5.21
CA ASP A 81 7.65 -2.11 -5.47
C ASP A 81 8.15 -0.65 -5.40
N ALA A 82 7.55 0.26 -6.18
CA ALA A 82 7.91 1.67 -6.17
C ALA A 82 7.65 2.30 -4.80
N HIS A 83 6.60 1.88 -4.10
CA HIS A 83 6.28 2.37 -2.76
C HIS A 83 7.28 1.85 -1.71
N ALA A 84 7.80 0.64 -1.89
CA ALA A 84 8.89 0.11 -1.05
C ALA A 84 10.18 0.92 -1.27
N GLY A 85 10.50 1.25 -2.54
CA GLY A 85 11.59 2.16 -2.86
C GLY A 85 11.39 3.55 -2.23
N GLY A 86 10.19 4.11 -2.36
CA GLY A 86 9.81 5.39 -1.74
C GLY A 86 9.98 5.37 -0.22
N LEU A 87 9.50 4.31 0.45
CA LEU A 87 9.69 4.12 1.89
C LEU A 87 11.17 4.07 2.29
N GLY A 88 12.00 3.36 1.53
CA GLY A 88 13.43 3.24 1.78
C GLY A 88 14.20 4.57 1.61
N MET A 89 13.64 5.52 0.85
CA MET A 89 14.29 6.80 0.54
C MET A 89 13.75 7.96 1.37
N ILE A 90 12.43 8.08 1.50
CA ILE A 90 11.79 9.27 2.05
C ILE A 90 12.15 9.52 3.52
N GLY A 91 12.41 8.45 4.27
CA GLY A 91 12.72 8.49 5.70
C GLY A 91 14.21 8.57 6.06
N VAL A 92 15.10 8.73 5.08
CA VAL A 92 16.54 8.77 5.33
C VAL A 92 16.93 10.03 6.12
N CYS A 93 17.81 9.87 7.10
CA CYS A 93 18.41 10.98 7.83
C CYS A 93 19.89 11.11 7.43
N GLY A 94 20.36 12.33 7.21
CA GLY A 94 21.75 12.57 6.81
C GLY A 94 22.11 14.04 6.83
N GLU A 95 23.41 14.33 6.74
CA GLU A 95 23.91 15.69 6.60
C GLU A 95 23.37 16.33 5.31
N ASN A 96 22.91 17.57 5.39
CA ASN A 96 22.27 18.29 4.29
C ASN A 96 20.98 17.66 3.73
N ILE A 97 20.33 16.75 4.48
CA ILE A 97 18.98 16.25 4.17
C ILE A 97 18.01 16.89 5.16
N ASP A 98 17.14 17.76 4.68
CA ASP A 98 16.12 18.43 5.49
C ASP A 98 15.23 17.41 6.19
N SER A 99 15.09 17.48 7.52
CA SER A 99 14.25 16.59 8.33
C SER A 99 12.76 16.56 7.92
N ASP A 100 12.26 17.62 7.30
CA ASP A 100 10.89 17.65 6.78
C ASP A 100 10.77 16.76 5.54
N MET A 101 10.05 15.64 5.65
CA MET A 101 9.84 14.72 4.52
C MET A 101 9.06 15.35 3.37
N SER A 102 8.31 16.43 3.63
CA SER A 102 7.48 17.10 2.62
C SER A 102 8.26 17.97 1.64
N THR A 103 9.53 18.28 1.94
CA THR A 103 10.45 19.01 1.05
C THR A 103 11.25 18.08 0.15
N ARG A 104 11.02 16.76 0.24
CA ARG A 104 11.80 15.72 -0.42
C ARG A 104 11.03 15.08 -1.57
N LEU A 105 11.75 14.67 -2.61
CA LEU A 105 11.23 13.88 -3.73
C LEU A 105 12.05 12.60 -3.89
N SER A 106 11.40 11.45 -3.78
CA SER A 106 12.01 10.14 -4.03
C SER A 106 11.90 9.77 -5.51
N LEU A 107 13.02 9.48 -6.15
CA LEU A 107 13.09 9.01 -7.53
C LEU A 107 13.41 7.53 -7.57
N ILE A 108 12.40 6.70 -7.85
CA ILE A 108 12.56 5.25 -7.92
C ILE A 108 12.78 4.86 -9.37
N CYS A 109 14.05 4.80 -9.74
CA CYS A 109 14.50 4.62 -11.12
C CYS A 109 14.56 3.13 -11.53
N GLY A 110 14.14 2.85 -12.77
CA GLY A 110 14.19 1.55 -13.43
C GLY A 110 14.02 1.73 -14.94
N THR A 111 13.29 0.83 -15.60
CA THR A 111 12.87 1.04 -17.01
C THR A 111 11.97 2.25 -17.17
N SER A 112 11.25 2.62 -16.11
CA SER A 112 10.56 3.89 -15.91
C SER A 112 10.91 4.45 -14.53
N THR A 113 10.57 5.72 -14.27
CA THR A 113 10.87 6.38 -12.98
C THR A 113 9.59 6.79 -12.27
N CYS A 114 9.39 6.26 -11.06
CA CYS A 114 8.33 6.73 -10.17
C CYS A 114 8.85 7.92 -9.36
N HIS A 115 8.10 9.02 -9.38
CA HIS A 115 8.39 10.23 -8.61
C HIS A 115 7.42 10.27 -7.43
N MET A 116 7.94 10.15 -6.20
CA MET A 116 7.11 10.03 -4.99
C MET A 116 7.43 11.13 -3.99
N ALA A 117 6.40 11.87 -3.58
CA ALA A 117 6.46 12.87 -2.53
C ALA A 117 5.37 12.55 -1.49
N VAL A 118 5.58 12.99 -0.25
CA VAL A 118 4.59 12.84 0.84
C VAL A 118 4.22 14.22 1.37
N TYR A 119 2.94 14.41 1.69
CA TYR A 119 2.45 15.65 2.28
C TYR A 119 1.43 15.35 3.37
N ILE A 120 1.38 16.19 4.40
CA ILE A 120 0.48 15.98 5.54
C ILE A 120 -0.99 16.24 5.20
N LYS A 121 -1.24 17.03 4.14
CA LYS A 121 -2.57 17.34 3.61
C LYS A 121 -2.73 16.77 2.20
N PRO A 122 -3.95 16.45 1.77
CA PRO A 122 -4.18 16.06 0.39
C PRO A 122 -3.87 17.23 -0.56
N VAL A 123 -3.15 16.94 -1.65
CA VAL A 123 -2.83 17.91 -2.71
C VAL A 123 -3.25 17.30 -4.05
N MET A 124 -4.29 17.86 -4.66
CA MET A 124 -4.78 17.36 -5.95
C MET A 124 -3.99 18.00 -7.09
N VAL A 125 -3.19 17.19 -7.80
CA VAL A 125 -2.37 17.65 -8.92
C VAL A 125 -2.82 16.99 -10.21
N LYS A 126 -3.11 17.79 -11.24
CA LYS A 126 -3.52 17.28 -12.54
C LYS A 126 -2.41 16.42 -13.15
N GLY A 127 -2.74 15.17 -13.48
CA GLY A 127 -1.81 14.23 -14.13
C GLY A 127 -0.92 13.45 -13.16
N VAL A 128 -1.05 13.66 -11.85
CA VAL A 128 -0.39 12.86 -10.82
C VAL A 128 -1.35 11.79 -10.32
N TRP A 129 -0.83 10.59 -10.11
CA TRP A 129 -1.58 9.46 -9.54
C TRP A 129 -1.19 9.30 -8.07
N GLY A 130 -2.17 9.38 -7.16
CA GLY A 130 -1.95 9.30 -5.72
C GLY A 130 -2.88 10.24 -4.96
#